data_AF-A0A1H0KLJ9-F1
#
_entry.id   AF-A0A1H0KLJ9-F1
#
_cell.length_a   1.000
_cell.length_b   1.000
_cell.length_c   1.000
_cell.angle_alpha   90.00
_cell.angle_beta   90.00
_cell.angle_gamma   90.00
#
_symmetry.space_group_name_H-M   'P 1'
#
loop_
_entity.id
_entity.type
_entity.pdbx_description
1 polymer ?
#
loop_
_entity_poly.entity_id
_entity_poly.type
_entity_poly.pdbx_seq_one_letter_code
_entity_poly.pdbx_strand_id
1 'polypeptide(L)'
;MNIDKELEAIFDDPLLKMSEEEESLFDIPQDMRRVIAKKKPDYVAQHKLCENFQDYKPLFAKVHQELKEGKRSLVKINKTATLVVGRYYFVSGQMLLLEQIGELKKSSNFLPDARTRCIYENGTESDILLQTLRKNVVGDGYAISELQDETDSHFFSNSDIATDDHVTGYIYVLSSLSDDPAVKAEKNLYKIGFTTNDVEQRIANAENEPTYLMAPVKIVATYKVVNLNSQMFEDLVHQLLMAVQYQVVVYDEKGIAHQPQEWFVVPLPVVDVMIKKIMDGSIIGYTYNPQLECLEKRIVKAKSTFDTTGMKVLTLNIKKLYFDEIMSGAKKIEYRELKQTTLNKYTYIDETDGKRYLRRYDALRLFVGYNKDRESALVQVTDTTYNDGIVEYHLGLILEKTV
;
A
#
# COMPACT_ATOMS: atom_id res chain seq x y z
N MET A 1 -28.01 20.65 -36.94
CA MET A 1 -26.98 21.70 -36.96
C MET A 1 -25.74 21.11 -37.60
N ASN A 2 -25.19 21.78 -38.61
CA ASN A 2 -24.04 21.30 -39.35
C ASN A 2 -22.80 21.84 -38.65
N ILE A 3 -22.19 21.01 -37.80
CA ILE A 3 -21.08 21.38 -36.91
C ILE A 3 -19.91 21.97 -37.71
N ASP A 4 -19.70 21.49 -38.92
CA ASP A 4 -18.65 21.99 -39.82
C ASP A 4 -18.87 23.46 -40.20
N LYS A 5 -20.12 23.89 -40.37
CA LYS A 5 -20.45 25.30 -40.64
C LYS A 5 -20.30 26.21 -39.41
N GLU A 6 -20.55 25.68 -38.21
CA GLU A 6 -20.35 26.43 -36.98
C GLU A 6 -18.86 26.57 -36.65
N LEU A 7 -18.06 25.54 -36.96
CA LEU A 7 -16.60 25.60 -36.85
C LEU A 7 -16.00 26.57 -37.86
N GLU A 8 -16.43 26.56 -39.12
CA GLU A 8 -15.98 27.53 -40.13
C GLU A 8 -16.30 28.97 -39.69
N ALA A 9 -17.48 29.22 -39.12
CA ALA A 9 -17.86 30.54 -38.63
C ALA A 9 -17.02 31.02 -37.42
N ILE A 10 -16.51 30.09 -36.60
CA ILE A 10 -15.60 30.42 -35.50
C ILE A 10 -14.19 30.73 -36.03
N PHE A 11 -13.69 29.97 -37.01
CA PHE A 11 -12.36 30.20 -37.57
C PHE A 11 -12.26 31.45 -38.46
N ASP A 12 -13.37 31.97 -38.96
CA ASP A 12 -13.42 33.20 -39.76
C ASP A 12 -13.62 34.48 -38.91
N ASP A 13 -13.58 34.37 -37.57
CA ASP A 13 -13.71 35.51 -36.66
C ASP A 13 -12.51 36.48 -36.83
N PRO A 14 -12.75 37.78 -37.10
CA PRO A 14 -11.69 38.79 -37.20
C PRO A 14 -10.83 38.94 -35.94
N LEU A 15 -11.27 38.44 -34.78
CA LEU A 15 -10.47 38.36 -33.55
C LEU A 15 -9.41 37.24 -33.57
N LEU A 16 -9.54 36.24 -34.47
CA LEU A 16 -8.59 35.13 -34.63
C LEU A 16 -7.63 35.35 -35.81
N LYS A 17 -7.76 36.47 -36.55
CA LYS A 17 -6.82 36.85 -37.61
C LYS A 17 -5.55 37.42 -36.98
N MET A 18 -4.58 36.54 -36.75
CA MET A 18 -3.25 36.91 -36.28
C MET A 18 -2.42 37.53 -37.40
N SER A 19 -1.61 38.52 -37.08
CA SER A 19 -0.63 39.11 -38.01
C SER A 19 0.57 38.18 -38.23
N GLU A 20 1.28 38.29 -39.35
CA GLU A 20 2.49 37.46 -39.64
C GLU A 20 3.57 37.57 -38.53
N GLU A 21 3.62 38.69 -37.82
CA GLU A 21 4.53 38.90 -36.68
C GLU A 21 4.11 38.08 -35.45
N GLU A 22 2.81 37.87 -35.24
CA GLU A 22 2.28 37.07 -34.14
C GLU A 22 2.33 35.56 -34.44
N GLU A 23 2.25 35.15 -35.71
CA GLU A 23 2.54 33.77 -36.12
C GLU A 23 3.99 33.38 -35.82
N SER A 24 4.92 34.33 -35.96
CA SER A 24 6.36 34.11 -35.66
C SER A 24 6.65 33.84 -34.17
N LEU A 25 5.76 34.27 -33.27
CA LEU A 25 5.86 34.00 -31.81
C LEU A 25 5.55 32.53 -31.47
N PHE A 26 4.77 31.84 -32.31
CA PHE A 26 4.51 30.40 -32.17
C PHE A 26 5.55 29.54 -32.90
N ASP A 27 6.47 30.17 -33.63
CA ASP A 27 7.46 29.48 -34.41
C ASP A 27 8.58 28.97 -33.49
N ILE A 28 8.62 27.65 -33.32
CA ILE A 28 9.52 27.00 -32.35
C ILE A 28 10.99 27.31 -32.75
N PRO A 29 11.79 27.94 -31.87
CA PRO A 29 13.19 28.26 -32.15
C PRO A 29 13.99 27.02 -32.59
N GLN A 30 14.93 27.19 -33.53
CA GLN A 30 15.70 26.07 -34.09
C GLN A 30 16.42 25.22 -33.04
N ASP A 31 16.83 25.82 -31.92
CA ASP A 31 17.46 25.12 -30.80
C ASP A 31 16.48 24.22 -30.05
N MET A 32 15.22 24.62 -29.90
CA MET A 32 14.16 23.75 -29.36
C MET A 32 13.75 22.66 -30.37
N ARG A 33 13.72 22.94 -31.68
CA ARG A 33 13.46 21.90 -32.70
C ARG A 33 14.50 20.77 -32.63
N ARG A 34 15.77 21.08 -32.35
CA ARG A 34 16.83 20.06 -32.15
C ARG A 34 16.65 19.22 -30.88
N VAL A 35 16.19 19.82 -29.79
CA VAL A 35 15.92 19.09 -28.52
C VAL A 35 14.66 18.23 -28.64
N ILE A 36 13.63 18.71 -29.32
CA ILE A 36 12.40 17.97 -29.60
C ILE A 36 12.68 16.82 -30.59
N ALA A 37 13.49 17.04 -31.62
CA ALA A 37 13.89 15.99 -32.56
C ALA A 37 14.70 14.87 -31.89
N LYS A 38 15.52 15.18 -30.87
CA LYS A 38 16.25 14.18 -30.06
C LYS A 38 15.37 13.42 -29.05
N LYS A 39 14.17 13.91 -28.74
CA LYS A 39 13.25 13.34 -27.74
C LYS A 39 12.02 12.67 -28.33
N LYS A 40 11.87 12.63 -29.66
CA LYS A 40 10.81 11.83 -30.28
C LYS A 40 11.18 10.35 -30.09
N PRO A 41 10.35 9.54 -29.39
CA PRO A 41 10.60 8.12 -29.31
C PRO A 41 10.51 7.52 -30.72
N ASP A 42 11.48 6.69 -31.11
CA ASP A 42 11.51 6.03 -32.43
C ASP A 42 10.25 5.17 -32.68
N TYR A 43 9.54 4.78 -31.61
CA TYR A 43 8.30 4.04 -31.68
C TYR A 43 7.44 4.28 -30.44
N VAL A 44 6.20 4.74 -30.63
CA VAL A 44 5.17 4.85 -29.59
C VAL A 44 4.41 3.54 -29.54
N ALA A 45 4.32 2.91 -28.37
CA ALA A 45 3.55 1.68 -28.18
C ALA A 45 2.09 1.93 -28.57
N GLN A 46 1.57 1.11 -29.47
CA GLN A 46 0.18 1.20 -29.94
C GLN A 46 -0.62 0.04 -29.36
N HIS A 47 -1.84 0.32 -28.91
CA HIS A 47 -2.79 -0.71 -28.55
C HIS A 47 -3.27 -1.39 -29.82
N LYS A 48 -3.00 -2.68 -29.97
CA LYS A 48 -3.51 -3.51 -31.06
C LYS A 48 -4.61 -4.41 -30.54
N LEU A 49 -5.57 -4.78 -31.40
CA LEU A 49 -6.58 -5.76 -31.03
C LEU A 49 -5.91 -7.13 -30.91
N CYS A 50 -6.13 -7.84 -29.80
CA CYS A 50 -5.56 -9.16 -29.61
C CYS A 50 -6.44 -10.22 -30.30
N GLU A 51 -5.93 -10.87 -31.35
CA GLU A 51 -6.68 -11.89 -32.10
C GLU A 51 -6.97 -13.15 -31.26
N ASN A 52 -6.11 -13.47 -30.29
CA ASN A 52 -6.23 -14.65 -29.42
C ASN A 52 -6.93 -14.35 -28.07
N PHE A 53 -7.66 -13.24 -27.96
CA PHE A 53 -8.25 -12.83 -26.68
C PHE A 53 -9.26 -13.84 -26.09
N GLN A 54 -9.84 -14.71 -26.92
CA GLN A 54 -10.78 -15.74 -26.47
C GLN A 54 -10.16 -16.70 -25.43
N ASP A 55 -8.86 -16.98 -25.54
CA ASP A 55 -8.14 -17.87 -24.62
C ASP A 55 -7.83 -17.19 -23.28
N TYR A 56 -7.65 -15.86 -23.28
CA TYR A 56 -7.29 -15.09 -22.08
C TYR A 56 -8.51 -14.57 -21.31
N LYS A 57 -9.65 -14.38 -21.96
CA LYS A 57 -10.90 -13.94 -21.33
C LYS A 57 -11.30 -14.78 -20.09
N PRO A 58 -11.29 -16.13 -20.12
CA PRO A 58 -11.60 -16.92 -18.92
C PRO A 58 -10.54 -16.80 -17.84
N LEU A 59 -9.27 -16.58 -18.19
CA LEU A 59 -8.18 -16.40 -17.23
C LEU A 59 -8.37 -15.11 -16.43
N PHE A 60 -8.68 -13.99 -17.08
CA PHE A 60 -8.98 -12.71 -16.40
C PHE A 60 -10.22 -12.82 -15.50
N ALA A 61 -11.29 -13.46 -15.97
CA ALA A 61 -12.48 -13.70 -15.17
C ALA A 61 -12.18 -14.52 -13.91
N LYS A 62 -11.33 -15.56 -14.04
CA LYS A 62 -10.87 -16.36 -12.92
C LYS A 62 -10.04 -15.53 -11.93
N VAL A 63 -9.12 -14.68 -12.40
CA VAL A 63 -8.32 -13.81 -11.52
C VAL A 63 -9.20 -12.80 -10.77
N HIS A 64 -10.19 -12.20 -11.43
CA HIS A 64 -11.17 -11.34 -10.79
C HIS A 64 -11.98 -12.08 -9.73
N GLN A 65 -12.39 -13.32 -10.01
CA GLN A 65 -13.06 -14.17 -9.03
C GLN A 65 -12.14 -14.51 -7.85
N GLU A 66 -10.88 -14.87 -8.09
CA GLU A 66 -9.89 -15.19 -7.07
C GLU A 66 -9.50 -13.98 -6.20
N LEU A 67 -9.50 -12.77 -6.77
CA LEU A 67 -9.36 -11.51 -6.03
C LEU A 67 -10.55 -11.25 -5.11
N LYS A 68 -11.77 -11.51 -5.60
CA LYS A 68 -12.99 -11.39 -4.78
C LYS A 68 -12.99 -12.44 -3.67
N GLU A 69 -12.67 -13.69 -3.98
CA GLU A 69 -12.52 -14.77 -3.00
C GLU A 69 -11.32 -14.59 -2.05
N GLY A 70 -10.47 -13.58 -2.28
CA GLY A 70 -9.27 -13.27 -1.50
C GLY A 70 -8.18 -14.34 -1.51
N LYS A 71 -8.22 -15.27 -2.49
CA LYS A 71 -7.11 -16.20 -2.78
C LYS A 71 -5.88 -15.46 -3.33
N ARG A 72 -6.11 -14.28 -3.91
CA ARG A 72 -5.09 -13.34 -4.36
C ARG A 72 -5.35 -11.99 -3.72
N SER A 73 -4.27 -11.26 -3.43
CA SER A 73 -4.32 -9.89 -2.91
C SER A 73 -3.58 -8.93 -3.83
N LEU A 74 -3.97 -7.66 -3.81
CA LEU A 74 -3.23 -6.62 -4.50
C LEU A 74 -2.03 -6.19 -3.66
N VAL A 75 -0.87 -6.17 -4.30
CA VAL A 75 0.40 -5.80 -3.67
C VAL A 75 0.96 -4.58 -4.38
N LYS A 76 1.23 -3.52 -3.62
CA LYS A 76 1.87 -2.33 -4.17
C LYS A 76 3.34 -2.60 -4.47
N ILE A 77 3.76 -2.30 -5.69
CA ILE A 77 5.13 -2.59 -6.16
C ILE A 77 6.06 -1.40 -5.88
N ASN A 78 7.25 -1.66 -5.33
CA ASN A 78 8.31 -0.66 -5.17
C ASN A 78 9.08 -0.43 -6.49
N LYS A 79 9.70 0.75 -6.64
CA LYS A 79 10.51 1.13 -7.83
C LYS A 79 11.62 0.12 -8.18
N THR A 80 12.11 -0.63 -7.20
CA THR A 80 13.20 -1.62 -7.33
C THR A 80 12.73 -3.02 -7.72
N ALA A 81 11.44 -3.33 -7.62
CA ALA A 81 10.96 -4.68 -7.87
C ALA A 81 10.97 -5.03 -9.36
N THR A 82 11.30 -6.28 -9.66
CA THR A 82 11.33 -6.83 -11.02
C THR A 82 9.95 -7.37 -11.38
N LEU A 83 9.45 -6.98 -12.55
CA LEU A 83 8.23 -7.54 -13.12
C LEU A 83 8.53 -8.96 -13.64
N VAL A 84 7.63 -9.89 -13.38
CA VAL A 84 7.82 -11.32 -13.67
C VAL A 84 6.84 -11.73 -14.78
N VAL A 85 7.35 -12.46 -15.76
CA VAL A 85 6.56 -13.00 -16.87
C VAL A 85 5.49 -13.96 -16.34
N GLY A 86 4.29 -13.91 -16.91
CA GLY A 86 3.15 -14.73 -16.50
C GLY A 86 2.34 -14.18 -15.32
N ARG A 87 2.72 -13.02 -14.76
CA ARG A 87 1.98 -12.37 -13.67
C ARG A 87 0.99 -11.32 -14.18
N TYR A 88 -0.05 -11.10 -13.38
CA TYR A 88 -1.08 -10.11 -13.61
C TYR A 88 -0.79 -8.82 -12.83
N TYR A 89 -1.07 -7.68 -13.45
CA TYR A 89 -0.90 -6.36 -12.88
C TYR A 89 -2.16 -5.52 -13.13
N PHE A 90 -2.46 -4.59 -12.25
CA PHE A 90 -3.47 -3.56 -12.47
C PHE A 90 -2.78 -2.25 -12.81
N VAL A 91 -3.22 -1.58 -13.88
CA VAL A 91 -2.74 -0.25 -14.26
C VAL A 91 -3.94 0.58 -14.68
N SER A 92 -4.11 1.77 -14.08
CA SER A 92 -5.18 2.72 -14.44
C SER A 92 -6.59 2.08 -14.43
N GLY A 93 -6.83 1.18 -13.47
CA GLY A 93 -8.13 0.50 -13.33
C GLY A 93 -8.37 -0.66 -14.29
N GLN A 94 -7.40 -1.02 -15.14
CA GLN A 94 -7.49 -2.18 -16.03
C GLN A 94 -6.49 -3.27 -15.64
N MET A 95 -6.93 -4.52 -15.67
CA MET A 95 -6.04 -5.68 -15.47
C MET A 95 -5.25 -5.96 -16.76
N LEU A 96 -3.96 -6.23 -16.60
CA LEU A 96 -3.05 -6.65 -17.67
C LEU A 96 -2.28 -7.92 -17.27
N LEU A 97 -2.02 -8.78 -18.24
CA LEU A 97 -1.17 -9.96 -18.15
C LEU A 97 0.15 -9.67 -18.88
N LEU A 98 1.27 -9.87 -18.18
CA LEU A 98 2.59 -9.79 -18.80
C LEU A 98 2.96 -11.15 -19.42
N GLU A 99 2.70 -11.35 -20.71
CA GLU A 99 2.88 -12.64 -21.36
C GLU A 99 4.34 -12.93 -21.71
N GLN A 100 5.07 -11.94 -22.22
CA GLN A 100 6.45 -12.13 -22.65
C GLN A 100 7.29 -10.87 -22.45
N ILE A 101 8.54 -11.05 -22.05
CA ILE A 101 9.57 -10.02 -22.08
C ILE A 101 10.55 -10.40 -23.20
N GLY A 102 10.75 -9.50 -24.16
CA GLY A 102 11.69 -9.66 -25.26
C GLY A 102 13.14 -9.45 -24.83
N GLU A 103 14.03 -9.26 -25.81
CA GLU A 103 15.47 -9.12 -25.54
C GLU A 103 15.80 -7.89 -24.68
N LEU A 104 16.54 -8.13 -23.59
CA LEU A 104 17.05 -7.08 -22.69
C LEU A 104 18.11 -6.25 -23.41
N LYS A 105 17.75 -5.05 -23.83
CA LYS A 105 18.66 -4.03 -24.35
C LYS A 105 19.05 -3.08 -23.22
N LYS A 106 20.30 -2.64 -23.19
CA LYS A 106 20.73 -1.60 -22.25
C LYS A 106 20.13 -0.27 -22.72
N SER A 107 19.25 0.32 -21.91
CA SER A 107 18.66 1.64 -22.18
C SER A 107 19.66 2.76 -21.86
N SER A 108 19.34 4.01 -22.22
CA SER A 108 20.21 5.19 -22.04
C SER A 108 20.64 5.42 -20.58
N ASN A 109 19.95 4.83 -19.62
CA ASN A 109 20.21 4.91 -18.18
C ASN A 109 20.98 3.70 -17.63
N PHE A 110 21.63 2.87 -18.46
CA PHE A 110 22.36 1.65 -18.08
C PHE A 110 21.50 0.55 -17.40
N LEU A 111 20.19 0.74 -17.32
CA LEU A 111 19.24 -0.27 -16.85
C LEU A 111 18.82 -1.17 -18.02
N PRO A 112 18.63 -2.48 -17.78
CA PRO A 112 18.07 -3.38 -18.77
C PRO A 112 16.61 -3.00 -19.07
N ASP A 113 16.29 -2.88 -20.34
CA ASP A 113 14.97 -2.54 -20.86
C ASP A 113 14.64 -3.47 -22.03
N ALA A 114 13.39 -3.91 -22.11
CA ALA A 114 12.95 -4.86 -23.13
C ALA A 114 11.54 -4.50 -23.58
N ARG A 115 11.21 -4.87 -24.81
CA ARG A 115 9.83 -4.84 -25.29
C ARG A 115 9.04 -5.93 -24.59
N THR A 116 7.88 -5.59 -24.05
CA THR A 116 7.02 -6.56 -23.36
C THR A 116 5.72 -6.73 -24.12
N ARG A 117 5.22 -7.96 -24.22
CA ARG A 117 3.86 -8.23 -24.72
C ARG A 117 2.91 -8.25 -23.53
N CYS A 118 2.09 -7.21 -23.41
CA CYS A 118 1.09 -7.06 -22.36
C CYS A 118 -0.30 -7.22 -22.96
N ILE A 119 -1.10 -8.13 -22.41
CA ILE A 119 -2.49 -8.36 -22.82
C ILE A 119 -3.39 -7.71 -21.78
N TYR A 120 -4.31 -6.85 -22.20
CA TYR A 120 -5.27 -6.18 -21.33
C TYR A 120 -6.61 -6.91 -21.29
N GLU A 121 -7.35 -6.75 -20.19
CA GLU A 121 -8.68 -7.34 -20.01
C GLU A 121 -9.73 -6.83 -21.02
N ASN A 122 -9.47 -5.69 -21.67
CA ASN A 122 -10.33 -5.13 -22.72
C ASN A 122 -10.07 -5.73 -24.12
N GLY A 123 -9.19 -6.74 -24.21
CA GLY A 123 -8.84 -7.39 -25.47
C GLY A 123 -7.82 -6.66 -26.32
N THR A 124 -7.16 -5.64 -25.77
CA THR A 124 -6.01 -5.00 -26.43
C THR A 124 -4.70 -5.62 -26.00
N GLU A 125 -3.73 -5.68 -26.90
CA GLU A 125 -2.33 -5.96 -26.59
C GLU A 125 -1.49 -4.69 -26.78
N SER A 126 -0.48 -4.51 -25.94
CA SER A 126 0.50 -3.43 -26.06
C SER A 126 1.92 -3.99 -25.97
N ASP A 127 2.80 -3.45 -26.79
CA ASP A 127 4.22 -3.76 -26.85
C ASP A 127 5.08 -2.73 -26.08
N ILE A 128 4.54 -2.28 -24.95
CA ILE A 128 5.17 -1.27 -24.08
C ILE A 128 6.58 -1.71 -23.63
N LEU A 129 7.46 -0.75 -23.37
CA LEU A 129 8.77 -1.03 -22.79
C LEU A 129 8.63 -1.42 -21.31
N LEU A 130 9.44 -2.37 -20.86
CA LEU A 130 9.47 -2.87 -19.48
C LEU A 130 9.62 -1.73 -18.46
N GLN A 131 10.46 -0.73 -18.75
CA GLN A 131 10.64 0.43 -17.87
C GLN A 131 9.41 1.34 -17.83
N THR A 132 8.68 1.48 -18.94
CA THR A 132 7.44 2.28 -18.97
C THR A 132 6.32 1.54 -18.24
N LEU A 133 6.20 0.23 -18.45
CA LEU A 133 5.27 -0.63 -17.69
C LEU A 133 5.55 -0.52 -16.19
N ARG A 134 6.83 -0.62 -15.78
CA ARG A 134 7.23 -0.46 -14.39
C ARG A 134 6.83 0.90 -13.82
N LYS A 135 7.04 1.99 -14.57
CA LYS A 135 6.61 3.34 -14.12
C LYS A 135 5.10 3.41 -13.93
N ASN A 136 4.33 2.84 -14.85
CA ASN A 136 2.87 2.84 -14.78
C ASN A 136 2.35 2.03 -13.59
N VAL A 137 2.91 0.83 -13.37
CA VAL A 137 2.52 -0.04 -12.25
C VAL A 137 2.94 0.56 -10.91
N VAL A 138 4.12 1.19 -10.82
CA VAL A 138 4.59 1.79 -9.55
C VAL A 138 3.89 3.13 -9.25
N GLY A 139 3.47 3.87 -10.28
CA GLY A 139 2.73 5.12 -10.14
C GLY A 139 1.30 4.87 -9.68
N ASP A 140 0.52 4.25 -10.56
CA ASP A 140 -0.95 4.16 -10.45
C ASP A 140 -1.46 2.71 -10.58
N GLY A 141 -0.61 1.73 -10.25
CA GLY A 141 -0.93 0.33 -10.41
C GLY A 141 -0.61 -0.56 -9.21
N TYR A 142 -0.96 -1.84 -9.37
CA TYR A 142 -0.80 -2.89 -8.36
C TYR A 142 -0.30 -4.18 -9.02
N ALA A 143 0.52 -4.96 -8.33
CA ALA A 143 0.72 -6.38 -8.68
C ALA A 143 -0.41 -7.21 -8.09
N ILE A 144 -0.83 -8.24 -8.82
CA ILE A 144 -1.65 -9.30 -8.24
C ILE A 144 -0.70 -10.33 -7.65
N SER A 145 -0.84 -10.62 -6.35
CA SER A 145 -0.10 -11.70 -5.69
C SER A 145 -0.39 -13.03 -6.38
N GLU A 146 0.57 -13.96 -6.34
CA GLU A 146 0.33 -15.34 -6.73
C GLU A 146 -0.79 -15.93 -5.87
N LEU A 147 -1.43 -17.01 -6.36
CA LEU A 147 -2.34 -17.82 -5.57
C LEU A 147 -1.64 -18.08 -4.24
N GLN A 148 -2.28 -17.65 -3.15
CA GLN A 148 -1.93 -18.14 -1.84
C GLN A 148 -2.45 -19.59 -1.77
N ASP A 149 -1.87 -20.47 -2.61
CA ASP A 149 -2.08 -21.90 -2.52
C ASP A 149 -1.59 -22.30 -1.14
N GLU A 150 -2.56 -22.65 -0.29
CA GLU A 150 -2.45 -23.62 0.79
C GLU A 150 -1.07 -23.70 1.48
N THR A 151 -0.49 -22.56 1.83
CA THR A 151 0.60 -22.51 2.82
C THR A 151 0.01 -22.19 4.21
N ASP A 152 -1.23 -21.71 4.24
CA ASP A 152 -2.02 -21.50 5.47
C ASP A 152 -2.78 -22.79 5.90
N SER A 153 -2.79 -23.85 5.07
CA SER A 153 -3.35 -25.17 5.45
C SER A 153 -2.50 -25.93 6.50
N HIS A 154 -1.34 -25.38 6.88
CA HIS A 154 -0.44 -25.98 7.87
C HIS A 154 -0.37 -25.27 9.22
N PHE A 155 -1.21 -24.25 9.50
CA PHE A 155 -1.24 -23.61 10.82
C PHE A 155 -2.52 -23.84 11.62
N PHE A 156 -3.59 -24.34 11.00
CA PHE A 156 -4.72 -24.90 11.74
C PHE A 156 -4.82 -26.39 11.45
N SER A 157 -3.88 -27.12 12.06
CA SER A 157 -4.20 -28.48 12.42
C SER A 157 -5.41 -28.42 13.36
N ASN A 158 -6.44 -29.21 13.09
CA ASN A 158 -7.58 -29.43 13.98
C ASN A 158 -7.15 -30.15 15.30
N SER A 159 -5.89 -29.95 15.72
CA SER A 159 -5.21 -30.67 16.80
C SER A 159 -4.43 -29.77 17.76
N ASP A 160 -4.61 -28.44 17.71
CA ASP A 160 -4.19 -27.53 18.79
C ASP A 160 -5.40 -26.90 19.50
N ILE A 161 -6.50 -27.65 19.64
CA ILE A 161 -7.47 -27.36 20.71
C ILE A 161 -6.91 -28.04 21.95
N ALA A 162 -6.06 -27.32 22.69
CA ALA A 162 -5.83 -27.68 24.07
C ALA A 162 -7.20 -27.69 24.76
N THR A 163 -7.44 -28.66 25.63
CA THR A 163 -8.71 -28.91 26.34
C THR A 163 -9.15 -27.79 27.30
N ASP A 164 -8.61 -26.58 27.14
CA ASP A 164 -8.82 -25.37 27.95
C ASP A 164 -9.19 -24.12 27.10
N ASP A 165 -9.41 -24.27 25.78
CA ASP A 165 -9.80 -23.15 24.92
C ASP A 165 -11.27 -22.76 25.11
N HIS A 166 -11.50 -21.70 25.89
CA HIS A 166 -12.81 -21.08 26.02
C HIS A 166 -13.18 -20.33 24.73
N VAL A 167 -14.28 -20.75 24.08
CA VAL A 167 -14.91 -19.98 23.00
C VAL A 167 -15.21 -18.58 23.53
N THR A 168 -14.48 -17.58 23.03
CA THR A 168 -14.62 -16.19 23.48
C THR A 168 -15.81 -15.48 22.87
N GLY A 169 -16.32 -15.94 21.72
CA GLY A 169 -17.54 -15.39 21.12
C GLY A 169 -17.75 -15.74 19.65
N TYR A 170 -18.68 -15.03 19.04
CA TYR A 170 -19.15 -15.15 17.67
C TYR A 170 -19.07 -13.80 16.96
N ILE A 171 -18.43 -13.77 15.79
CA ILE A 171 -18.54 -12.65 14.85
C ILE A 171 -19.71 -12.96 13.92
N TYR A 172 -20.61 -12.00 13.76
CA TYR A 172 -21.77 -12.13 12.88
C TYR A 172 -21.77 -11.06 11.80
N VAL A 173 -22.27 -11.45 10.62
CA VAL A 173 -22.49 -10.56 9.48
C VAL A 173 -23.98 -10.59 9.15
N LEU A 174 -24.63 -9.43 9.23
CA LEU A 174 -26.07 -9.30 9.01
C LEU A 174 -26.36 -8.45 7.78
N SER A 175 -27.43 -8.79 7.09
CA SER A 175 -28.05 -7.95 6.05
C SER A 175 -29.30 -7.31 6.61
N SER A 176 -29.52 -6.03 6.33
CA SER A 176 -30.82 -5.40 6.59
C SER A 176 -31.87 -5.97 5.65
N LEU A 177 -33.09 -6.18 6.15
CA LEU A 177 -34.30 -6.44 5.36
C LEU A 177 -35.25 -5.23 5.38
N SER A 178 -34.73 -4.02 5.65
CA SER A 178 -35.53 -2.80 5.65
C SER A 178 -36.17 -2.54 4.29
N ASP A 179 -37.42 -2.07 4.31
CA ASP A 179 -38.15 -1.61 3.12
C ASP A 179 -37.80 -0.18 2.70
N ASP A 180 -36.92 0.50 3.45
CA ASP A 180 -36.47 1.86 3.11
C ASP A 180 -35.73 1.87 1.75
N PRO A 181 -36.19 2.69 0.78
CA PRO A 181 -35.53 2.83 -0.52
C PRO A 181 -34.04 3.15 -0.45
N ALA A 182 -33.58 3.89 0.58
CA ALA A 182 -32.17 4.25 0.75
C ALA A 182 -31.28 3.05 1.11
N VAL A 183 -31.81 2.14 1.93
CA VAL A 183 -31.12 0.92 2.38
C VAL A 183 -31.18 -0.16 1.29
N LYS A 184 -32.31 -0.23 0.57
CA LYS A 184 -32.56 -1.21 -0.49
C LYS A 184 -31.80 -0.91 -1.79
N ALA A 185 -31.45 0.36 -2.02
CA ALA A 185 -30.65 0.77 -3.18
C ALA A 185 -29.20 0.30 -3.08
N GLU A 186 -28.66 0.14 -1.87
CA GLU A 186 -27.27 -0.23 -1.65
C GLU A 186 -27.07 -1.75 -1.78
N LYS A 187 -26.23 -2.13 -2.74
CA LYS A 187 -25.81 -3.53 -2.92
C LYS A 187 -24.63 -3.81 -2.00
N ASN A 188 -24.67 -4.90 -1.26
CA ASN A 188 -23.62 -5.34 -0.32
C ASN A 188 -23.51 -4.51 0.97
N LEU A 189 -24.63 -4.00 1.48
CA LEU A 189 -24.69 -3.37 2.80
C LEU A 189 -24.75 -4.45 3.90
N TYR A 190 -23.71 -4.52 4.72
CA TYR A 190 -23.64 -5.47 5.83
C TYR A 190 -23.30 -4.81 7.15
N LYS A 191 -23.90 -5.34 8.20
CA LYS A 191 -23.54 -5.04 9.58
C LYS A 191 -22.59 -6.12 10.10
N ILE A 192 -21.43 -5.71 10.60
CA ILE A 192 -20.44 -6.62 11.19
C ILE A 192 -20.36 -6.33 12.68
N GLY A 193 -20.57 -7.35 13.50
CA GLY A 193 -20.54 -7.21 14.96
C GLY A 193 -19.99 -8.45 15.66
N PHE A 194 -19.69 -8.30 16.94
CA PHE A 194 -19.21 -9.36 17.80
C PHE A 194 -20.17 -9.58 18.98
N THR A 195 -20.36 -10.83 19.39
CA THR A 195 -21.10 -11.16 20.61
C THR A 195 -20.47 -12.34 21.33
N THR A 196 -20.52 -12.35 22.65
CA THR A 196 -20.13 -13.49 23.48
C THR A 196 -21.25 -14.54 23.59
N ASN A 197 -22.49 -14.14 23.33
CA ASN A 197 -23.69 -14.96 23.49
C ASN A 197 -24.14 -15.51 22.13
N ASP A 198 -25.25 -16.27 22.10
CA ASP A 198 -25.81 -16.73 20.84
C ASP A 198 -26.26 -15.55 19.96
N VAL A 199 -25.85 -15.58 18.69
CA VAL A 199 -26.17 -14.53 17.70
C VAL A 199 -27.68 -14.34 17.58
N GLU A 200 -28.45 -15.44 17.60
CA GLU A 200 -29.91 -15.42 17.52
C GLU A 200 -30.56 -14.62 18.66
N GLN A 201 -30.03 -14.76 19.88
CA GLN A 201 -30.53 -14.00 21.03
C GLN A 201 -30.17 -12.51 20.92
N ARG A 202 -29.01 -12.19 20.35
CA ARG A 202 -28.56 -10.81 20.16
C ARG A 202 -29.38 -10.04 19.11
N ILE A 203 -29.90 -10.74 18.10
CA ILE A 203 -30.72 -10.14 17.02
C ILE A 203 -32.22 -10.23 17.28
N ALA A 204 -32.67 -10.92 18.34
CA ALA A 204 -34.09 -11.15 18.61
C ALA A 204 -34.91 -9.84 18.77
N ASN A 205 -34.26 -8.74 19.16
CA ASN A 205 -34.87 -7.42 19.30
C ASN A 205 -34.35 -6.40 18.26
N ALA A 206 -33.81 -6.87 17.14
CA ALA A 206 -33.22 -5.99 16.12
C ALA A 206 -34.23 -5.00 15.52
N GLU A 207 -35.50 -5.40 15.39
CA GLU A 207 -36.57 -4.56 14.83
C GLU A 207 -36.82 -3.28 15.66
N ASN A 208 -36.53 -3.30 16.96
CA ASN A 208 -36.77 -2.18 17.87
C ASN A 208 -35.48 -1.43 18.26
N GLU A 209 -34.33 -1.86 17.75
CA GLU A 209 -33.04 -1.29 18.11
C GLU A 209 -32.53 -0.34 17.00
N PRO A 210 -32.23 0.94 17.32
CA PRO A 210 -31.67 1.90 16.35
C PRO A 210 -30.36 1.42 15.69
N THR A 211 -29.60 0.57 16.40
CA THR A 211 -28.36 -0.06 15.94
C THR A 211 -28.54 -0.97 14.72
N TYR A 212 -29.76 -1.49 14.53
CA TYR A 212 -30.16 -2.35 13.41
C TYR A 212 -31.09 -1.66 12.41
N LEU A 213 -31.13 -0.32 12.42
CA LEU A 213 -31.98 0.49 11.53
C LEU A 213 -33.48 0.33 11.79
N MET A 214 -33.88 -0.12 12.98
CA MET A 214 -35.28 -0.41 13.34
C MET A 214 -35.96 -1.32 12.32
N ALA A 215 -35.21 -2.31 11.82
CA ALA A 215 -35.65 -3.19 10.75
C ALA A 215 -35.23 -4.63 11.06
N PRO A 216 -35.97 -5.63 10.54
CA PRO A 216 -35.56 -7.01 10.64
C PRO A 216 -34.22 -7.21 9.93
N VAL A 217 -33.40 -8.10 10.48
CA VAL A 217 -32.06 -8.42 9.96
C VAL A 217 -31.93 -9.91 9.69
N LYS A 218 -31.18 -10.26 8.64
CA LYS A 218 -30.89 -11.64 8.28
C LYS A 218 -29.44 -11.97 8.57
N ILE A 219 -29.19 -13.11 9.22
CA ILE A 219 -27.83 -13.65 9.38
C ILE A 219 -27.34 -14.15 8.03
N VAL A 220 -26.21 -13.60 7.58
CA VAL A 220 -25.55 -14.00 6.33
C VAL A 220 -24.37 -14.92 6.61
N ALA A 221 -23.58 -14.60 7.62
CA ALA A 221 -22.44 -15.41 8.05
C ALA A 221 -22.25 -15.35 9.57
N THR A 222 -21.67 -16.40 10.12
CA THR A 222 -21.30 -16.47 11.55
C THR A 222 -19.98 -17.20 11.68
N TYR A 223 -19.05 -16.60 12.42
CA TYR A 223 -17.70 -17.09 12.66
C TYR A 223 -17.48 -17.31 14.14
N LYS A 224 -17.02 -18.49 14.51
CA LYS A 224 -16.64 -18.82 15.90
C LYS A 224 -15.21 -18.37 16.13
N VAL A 225 -14.95 -17.65 17.21
CA VAL A 225 -13.61 -17.16 17.55
C VAL A 225 -13.21 -17.49 18.99
N VAL A 226 -11.93 -17.79 19.16
CA VAL A 226 -11.29 -18.18 20.43
C VAL A 226 -10.21 -17.15 20.75
N ASN A 227 -10.11 -16.74 22.02
CA ASN A 227 -9.15 -15.75 22.52
C ASN A 227 -9.15 -14.38 21.79
N LEU A 228 -10.27 -13.95 21.23
CA LEU A 228 -10.39 -12.65 20.57
C LEU A 228 -10.90 -11.56 21.53
N ASN A 229 -10.20 -10.43 21.60
CA ASN A 229 -10.67 -9.25 22.32
C ASN A 229 -11.69 -8.49 21.46
N SER A 230 -12.94 -8.38 21.93
CA SER A 230 -14.04 -7.74 21.20
C SER A 230 -13.74 -6.29 20.80
N GLN A 231 -13.14 -5.53 21.72
CA GLN A 231 -12.86 -4.12 21.49
C GLN A 231 -11.76 -3.92 20.43
N MET A 232 -10.71 -4.75 20.49
CA MET A 232 -9.66 -4.71 19.46
C MET A 232 -10.18 -5.14 18.09
N PHE A 233 -11.11 -6.11 18.05
CA PHE A 233 -11.74 -6.52 16.80
C PHE A 233 -12.56 -5.39 16.17
N GLU A 234 -13.43 -4.76 16.97
CA GLU A 234 -14.23 -3.61 16.52
C GLU A 234 -13.33 -2.48 16.02
N ASP A 235 -12.30 -2.11 16.78
CA ASP A 235 -11.34 -1.07 16.38
C ASP A 235 -10.65 -1.39 15.05
N LEU A 236 -10.24 -2.65 14.84
CA LEU A 236 -9.63 -3.09 13.57
C LEU A 236 -10.61 -3.02 12.42
N VAL A 237 -11.83 -3.50 12.61
CA VAL A 237 -12.88 -3.49 11.58
C VAL A 237 -13.21 -2.06 11.19
N HIS A 238 -13.43 -1.18 12.18
CA HIS A 238 -13.64 0.23 11.95
C HIS A 238 -12.45 0.84 11.22
N GLN A 239 -11.22 0.64 11.67
CA GLN A 239 -10.04 1.22 11.01
C GLN A 239 -9.91 0.78 9.54
N LEU A 240 -10.24 -0.47 9.22
CA LEU A 240 -10.14 -1.03 7.87
C LEU A 240 -11.28 -0.56 6.96
N LEU A 241 -12.50 -0.49 7.48
CA LEU A 241 -13.71 -0.23 6.71
C LEU A 241 -14.27 1.19 6.89
N MET A 242 -13.60 2.06 7.64
CA MET A 242 -14.02 3.47 7.84
C MET A 242 -14.25 4.19 6.50
N ALA A 243 -13.49 3.85 5.47
CA ALA A 243 -13.63 4.44 4.13
C ALA A 243 -14.94 4.05 3.41
N VAL A 244 -15.59 2.96 3.82
CA VAL A 244 -16.85 2.44 3.25
C VAL A 244 -17.95 2.29 4.29
N GLN A 245 -17.84 3.05 5.39
CA GLN A 245 -18.85 3.10 6.41
C GLN A 245 -20.10 3.81 5.89
N TYR A 246 -21.26 3.15 6.04
CA TYR A 246 -22.54 3.71 5.65
C TYR A 246 -23.04 4.65 6.76
N GLN A 247 -23.18 5.94 6.43
CA GLN A 247 -23.69 6.94 7.36
C GLN A 247 -25.20 7.06 7.20
N VAL A 248 -25.93 6.56 8.20
CA VAL A 248 -27.39 6.66 8.27
C VAL A 248 -27.80 7.23 9.62
N VAL A 249 -28.84 8.06 9.61
CA VAL A 249 -29.44 8.63 10.82
C VAL A 249 -30.79 7.96 11.00
N VAL A 250 -30.97 7.31 12.15
CA VAL A 250 -32.21 6.61 12.53
C VAL A 250 -32.76 7.32 13.76
N TYR A 251 -34.07 7.51 13.81
CA TYR A 251 -34.73 8.13 14.95
C TYR A 251 -35.40 7.05 15.79
N ASP A 252 -35.05 6.96 17.07
CA ASP A 252 -35.72 6.06 18.01
C ASP A 252 -37.21 6.45 18.20
N GLU A 253 -38.01 5.59 18.82
CA GLU A 253 -39.43 5.85 19.17
C GLU A 253 -39.61 7.15 19.99
N LYS A 254 -38.54 7.61 20.65
CA LYS A 254 -38.46 8.84 21.45
C LYS A 254 -38.03 10.07 20.64
N GLY A 255 -37.83 9.95 19.33
CA GLY A 255 -37.39 11.03 18.44
C GLY A 255 -35.90 11.41 18.59
N ILE A 256 -35.09 10.56 19.24
CA ILE A 256 -33.65 10.79 19.39
C ILE A 256 -32.93 10.26 18.14
N ALA A 257 -32.06 11.08 17.55
CA ALA A 257 -31.26 10.69 16.40
C ALA A 257 -30.07 9.82 16.84
N HIS A 258 -29.97 8.62 16.27
CA HIS A 258 -28.87 7.67 16.45
C HIS A 258 -28.19 7.41 15.11
N GLN A 259 -26.86 7.31 15.13
CA GLN A 259 -26.04 6.99 13.96
C GLN A 259 -25.27 5.70 14.23
N PRO A 260 -25.72 4.55 13.69
CA PRO A 260 -25.00 3.30 13.87
C PRO A 260 -23.73 3.30 13.03
N GLN A 261 -22.59 3.00 13.66
CA GLN A 261 -21.28 3.02 12.99
C GLN A 261 -20.85 1.67 12.38
N GLU A 262 -21.60 0.62 12.67
CA GLU A 262 -21.25 -0.78 12.37
C GLU A 262 -21.77 -1.27 11.00
N TRP A 263 -22.23 -0.35 10.14
CA TRP A 263 -22.75 -0.68 8.81
C TRP A 263 -21.72 -0.29 7.74
N PHE A 264 -21.40 -1.25 6.85
CA PHE A 264 -20.36 -1.09 5.84
C PHE A 264 -20.86 -1.58 4.48
N VAL A 265 -20.51 -0.86 3.41
CA VAL A 265 -20.77 -1.27 2.03
C VAL A 265 -19.56 -2.04 1.51
N VAL A 266 -19.60 -3.37 1.60
CA VAL A 266 -18.45 -4.23 1.28
C VAL A 266 -18.93 -5.59 0.78
N PRO A 267 -18.35 -6.16 -0.30
CA PRO A 267 -18.75 -7.50 -0.75
C PRO A 267 -18.47 -8.60 0.30
N LEU A 268 -19.40 -9.54 0.49
CA LEU A 268 -19.25 -10.66 1.44
C LEU A 268 -17.91 -11.40 1.32
N PRO A 269 -17.41 -11.73 0.11
CA PRO A 269 -16.15 -12.44 -0.01
C PRO A 269 -14.98 -11.70 0.65
N VAL A 270 -15.00 -10.36 0.62
CA VAL A 270 -13.96 -9.53 1.26
C VAL A 270 -14.10 -9.57 2.78
N VAL A 271 -15.32 -9.54 3.30
CA VAL A 271 -15.60 -9.68 4.73
C VAL A 271 -15.09 -11.02 5.25
N ASP A 272 -15.33 -12.11 4.53
CA ASP A 272 -14.89 -13.44 4.92
C ASP A 272 -13.36 -13.54 4.99
N VAL A 273 -12.67 -12.97 4.00
CA VAL A 273 -11.20 -12.94 3.94
C VAL A 273 -10.63 -12.05 5.04
N MET A 274 -11.25 -10.90 5.28
CA MET A 274 -10.88 -9.99 6.34
C MET A 274 -10.96 -10.68 7.71
N ILE A 275 -12.09 -11.35 8.01
CA ILE A 275 -12.28 -12.07 9.27
C ILE A 275 -11.23 -13.16 9.43
N LYS A 276 -10.94 -13.94 8.38
CA LYS A 276 -9.84 -14.93 8.38
C LYS A 276 -8.49 -14.28 8.70
N LYS A 277 -8.15 -13.19 8.03
CA LYS A 277 -6.87 -12.49 8.27
C LYS A 277 -6.78 -11.84 9.65
N ILE A 278 -7.92 -11.46 10.24
CA ILE A 278 -7.98 -10.99 11.65
C ILE A 278 -7.74 -12.16 12.60
N MET A 279 -8.34 -13.33 12.34
CA MET A 279 -8.07 -14.55 13.13
C MET A 279 -6.59 -14.96 13.04
N ASP A 280 -5.97 -14.82 11.87
CA ASP A 280 -4.53 -15.11 11.67
C ASP A 280 -3.61 -14.01 12.23
N GLY A 281 -4.14 -12.85 12.66
CA GLY A 281 -3.37 -11.67 13.08
C GLY A 281 -2.59 -10.96 11.97
N SER A 282 -2.64 -11.45 10.73
CA SER A 282 -1.90 -10.90 9.58
C SER A 282 -2.53 -9.62 8.99
N ILE A 283 -3.73 -9.24 9.48
CA ILE A 283 -4.50 -8.08 9.01
C ILE A 283 -3.79 -6.73 9.18
N ILE A 284 -2.82 -6.62 10.11
CA ILE A 284 -2.09 -5.38 10.40
C ILE A 284 -1.38 -4.82 9.14
N GLY A 285 -1.03 -5.71 8.20
CA GLY A 285 -0.42 -5.37 6.93
C GLY A 285 -1.40 -5.08 5.79
N TYR A 286 -2.71 -5.04 6.01
CA TYR A 286 -3.70 -4.90 4.94
C TYR A 286 -4.54 -3.63 5.11
N THR A 287 -5.06 -3.11 4.00
CA THR A 287 -6.03 -2.02 3.94
C THR A 287 -7.08 -2.34 2.89
N TYR A 288 -8.31 -1.89 3.07
CA TYR A 288 -9.37 -2.10 2.09
C TYR A 288 -9.30 -1.01 1.01
N ASN A 289 -9.37 -1.42 -0.26
CA ASN A 289 -9.43 -0.50 -1.40
C ASN A 289 -10.88 -0.43 -1.93
N PRO A 290 -11.61 0.70 -1.73
CA PRO A 290 -12.99 0.83 -2.17
C PRO A 290 -13.19 0.79 -3.69
N GLN A 291 -12.19 1.21 -4.47
CA GLN A 291 -12.31 1.26 -5.94
C GLN A 291 -12.23 -0.12 -6.58
N LEU A 292 -11.46 -1.02 -5.97
CA LEU A 292 -11.20 -2.37 -6.47
C LEU A 292 -11.92 -3.44 -5.65
N GLU A 293 -12.69 -3.03 -4.65
CA GLU A 293 -13.45 -3.90 -3.73
C GLU A 293 -12.63 -5.08 -3.20
N CYS A 294 -11.37 -4.86 -2.80
CA CYS A 294 -10.48 -5.91 -2.34
C CYS A 294 -9.45 -5.42 -1.30
N LEU A 295 -8.81 -6.37 -0.62
CA LEU A 295 -7.77 -6.09 0.35
C LEU A 295 -6.43 -5.84 -0.37
N GLU A 296 -5.86 -4.66 -0.13
CA GLU A 296 -4.50 -4.29 -0.53
C GLU A 296 -3.53 -4.59 0.61
N LYS A 297 -2.46 -5.33 0.31
CA LYS A 297 -1.35 -5.52 1.25
C LYS A 297 -0.49 -4.27 1.27
N ARG A 298 -0.55 -3.52 2.37
CA ARG A 298 0.41 -2.46 2.67
C ARG A 298 1.72 -3.09 3.10
N ILE A 299 2.80 -2.77 2.40
CA ILE A 299 4.15 -2.99 2.93
C ILE A 299 4.33 -2.00 4.09
N VAL A 300 3.93 -2.42 5.29
CA VAL A 300 4.19 -1.66 6.51
C VAL A 300 5.70 -1.71 6.73
N LYS A 301 6.34 -0.55 6.75
CA LYS A 301 7.76 -0.43 7.15
C LYS A 301 7.93 -1.20 8.45
N ALA A 302 8.94 -2.07 8.54
CA ALA A 302 9.37 -2.60 9.82
C ALA A 302 9.63 -1.39 10.75
N LYS A 303 8.69 -1.08 11.64
CA LYS A 303 8.93 -0.13 12.72
C LYS A 303 10.00 -0.78 13.57
N SER A 304 11.04 -0.02 13.91
CA SER A 304 12.08 -0.55 14.79
C SER A 304 11.43 -1.09 16.06
N THR A 305 11.69 -2.36 16.35
CA THR A 305 11.09 -3.06 17.49
C THR A 305 11.74 -2.60 18.80
N PHE A 306 12.89 -1.93 18.72
CA PHE A 306 13.61 -1.44 19.88
C PHE A 306 13.06 -0.11 20.40
N ASP A 307 12.67 -0.08 21.68
CA ASP A 307 12.27 1.13 22.37
C ASP A 307 13.49 2.02 22.64
N THR A 308 13.56 3.16 21.95
CA THR A 308 14.63 4.15 22.14
C THR A 308 14.24 5.29 23.10
N THR A 309 13.12 5.16 23.81
CA THR A 309 12.61 6.23 24.68
C THR A 309 13.62 6.54 25.79
N GLY A 310 14.11 7.78 25.84
CA GLY A 310 15.14 8.22 26.80
C GLY A 310 16.60 8.11 26.33
N MET A 311 16.87 7.48 25.18
CA MET A 311 18.22 7.37 24.62
C MET A 311 18.56 8.52 23.67
N LYS A 312 19.76 9.09 23.79
CA LYS A 312 20.32 9.99 22.77
C LYS A 312 20.90 9.16 21.63
N VAL A 313 20.14 9.04 20.55
CA VAL A 313 20.53 8.27 19.35
C VAL A 313 21.09 9.18 18.27
N LEU A 314 22.27 8.84 17.74
CA LEU A 314 22.87 9.51 16.59
C LEU A 314 22.64 8.72 15.30
N THR A 315 22.03 9.34 14.30
CA THR A 315 21.84 8.71 12.98
C THR A 315 23.00 9.01 12.03
N LEU A 316 23.58 7.96 11.46
CA LEU A 316 24.73 8.01 10.54
C LEU A 316 24.50 7.11 9.32
N ASN A 317 24.96 7.57 8.16
CA ASN A 317 25.10 6.71 6.99
C ASN A 317 26.53 6.16 6.95
N ILE A 318 26.66 4.89 6.58
CA ILE A 318 27.94 4.17 6.49
C ILE A 318 28.00 3.35 5.19
N LYS A 319 29.22 3.08 4.70
CA LYS A 319 29.43 2.19 3.55
C LYS A 319 29.14 0.74 3.95
N LYS A 320 28.62 -0.06 3.00
CA LYS A 320 28.27 -1.47 3.22
C LYS A 320 29.41 -2.29 3.83
N LEU A 321 30.63 -2.12 3.31
CA LEU A 321 31.83 -2.80 3.83
C LEU A 321 32.00 -2.62 5.36
N TYR A 322 31.93 -1.39 5.85
CA TYR A 322 32.09 -1.12 7.29
C TYR A 322 30.86 -1.54 8.10
N PHE A 323 29.67 -1.54 7.49
CA PHE A 323 28.48 -2.07 8.14
C PHE A 323 28.63 -3.56 8.41
N ASP A 324 29.06 -4.34 7.41
CA ASP A 324 29.30 -5.77 7.52
C ASP A 324 30.41 -6.10 8.55
N GLU A 325 31.47 -5.27 8.60
CA GLU A 325 32.53 -5.38 9.62
C GLU A 325 32.03 -5.10 11.04
N ILE A 326 31.10 -4.16 11.23
CA ILE A 326 30.48 -3.89 12.53
C ILE A 326 29.54 -5.03 12.91
N MET A 327 28.74 -5.54 11.96
CA MET A 327 27.83 -6.66 12.19
C MET A 327 28.57 -7.96 12.55
N SER A 328 29.75 -8.19 11.95
CA SER A 328 30.61 -9.33 12.27
C SER A 328 31.46 -9.12 13.53
N GLY A 329 31.44 -7.92 14.14
CA GLY A 329 32.23 -7.58 15.32
C GLY A 329 33.72 -7.34 15.06
N ALA A 330 34.15 -7.38 13.80
CA ALA A 330 35.52 -7.07 13.39
C ALA A 330 35.86 -5.59 13.61
N LYS A 331 34.88 -4.71 13.42
CA LYS A 331 35.01 -3.26 13.66
C LYS A 331 34.28 -2.84 14.93
N LYS A 332 35.05 -2.36 15.92
CA LYS A 332 34.56 -1.93 17.24
C LYS A 332 34.59 -0.43 17.47
N ILE A 333 35.10 0.34 16.52
CA ILE A 333 35.23 1.80 16.64
C ILE A 333 34.75 2.42 15.34
N GLU A 334 33.87 3.42 15.42
CA GLU A 334 33.43 4.23 14.29
C GLU A 334 34.00 5.65 14.39
N TYR A 335 34.59 6.12 13.29
CA TYR A 335 35.31 7.40 13.24
C TYR A 335 34.50 8.46 12.50
N ARG A 336 34.45 9.70 13.02
CA ARG A 336 33.78 10.83 12.37
C ARG A 336 34.60 12.10 12.47
N GLU A 337 34.99 12.64 11.32
CA GLU A 337 35.62 13.95 11.22
C GLU A 337 34.64 15.07 11.63
N LEU A 338 35.11 15.96 12.51
CA LEU A 338 34.41 17.17 12.90
C LEU A 338 34.59 18.25 11.84
N LYS A 339 33.64 18.32 10.91
CA LYS A 339 33.55 19.42 9.93
C LYS A 339 32.79 20.59 10.53
N GLN A 340 33.14 21.82 10.14
CA GLN A 340 32.43 23.04 10.59
C GLN A 340 30.91 22.96 10.34
N THR A 341 30.50 22.37 9.22
CA THR A 341 29.08 22.18 8.86
C THR A 341 28.34 21.19 9.76
N THR A 342 29.07 20.30 10.44
CA THR A 342 28.51 19.25 11.31
C THR A 342 28.87 19.43 12.78
N LEU A 343 29.47 20.56 13.14
CA LEU A 343 30.04 20.80 14.47
C LEU A 343 28.97 20.68 15.57
N ASN A 344 27.80 21.27 15.35
CA ASN A 344 26.66 21.21 16.29
C ASN A 344 26.02 19.82 16.39
N LYS A 345 26.31 18.92 15.44
CA LYS A 345 25.84 17.53 15.49
C LYS A 345 26.61 16.74 16.54
N TYR A 346 27.90 17.04 16.74
CA TYR A 346 28.77 16.26 17.61
C TYR A 346 29.21 17.01 18.87
N THR A 347 28.94 18.32 18.96
CA THR A 347 29.31 19.17 20.08
C THR A 347 28.16 20.09 20.49
N TYR A 348 28.21 20.57 21.71
CA TYR A 348 27.33 21.64 22.22
C TYR A 348 28.17 22.69 22.94
N ILE A 349 27.65 23.91 23.04
CA ILE A 349 28.27 24.98 23.83
C ILE A 349 27.53 25.03 25.17
N ASP A 350 28.28 25.03 26.26
CA ASP A 350 27.71 25.25 27.59
C ASP A 350 27.53 26.76 27.80
N GLU A 351 26.32 27.17 28.15
CA GLU A 351 25.95 28.59 28.31
C GLU A 351 26.62 29.22 29.54
N THR A 352 27.11 28.41 30.47
CA THR A 352 27.71 28.87 31.73
C THR A 352 29.17 29.27 31.59
N ASP A 353 29.94 28.59 30.75
CA ASP A 353 31.37 28.83 30.57
C ASP A 353 31.76 29.21 29.12
N GLY A 354 30.81 29.16 28.19
CA GLY A 354 31.01 29.47 26.77
C GLY A 354 31.90 28.48 26.03
N LYS A 355 32.27 27.35 26.65
CA LYS A 355 33.14 26.32 26.07
C LYS A 355 32.33 25.27 25.32
N ARG A 356 32.96 24.66 24.32
CA ARG A 356 32.35 23.64 23.47
C ARG A 356 32.75 22.25 23.96
N TYR A 357 31.75 21.43 24.27
CA TYR A 357 31.89 20.07 24.77
C TYR A 357 31.38 19.04 23.77
N LEU A 358 31.93 17.82 23.82
CA LEU A 358 31.50 16.71 22.98
C LEU A 358 30.14 16.19 23.43
N ARG A 359 29.24 15.96 22.49
CA ARG A 359 27.92 15.40 22.76
C ARG A 359 28.04 13.88 22.88
N ARG A 360 27.68 13.35 24.05
CA ARG A 360 27.57 11.92 24.29
C ARG A 360 26.27 11.37 23.72
N TYR A 361 26.38 10.22 23.06
CA TYR A 361 25.29 9.47 22.47
C TYR A 361 25.28 8.07 23.07
N ASP A 362 24.09 7.53 23.34
CA ASP A 362 23.92 6.21 23.95
C ASP A 362 23.90 5.10 22.89
N ALA A 363 23.50 5.44 21.65
CA ALA A 363 23.50 4.53 20.52
C ALA A 363 23.70 5.24 19.19
N LEU A 364 24.27 4.52 18.21
CA LEU A 364 24.33 4.91 16.81
C LEU A 364 23.31 4.12 16.00
N ARG A 365 22.47 4.84 15.24
CA ARG A 365 21.63 4.24 14.20
C ARG A 365 22.35 4.35 12.86
N LEU A 366 22.88 3.23 12.39
CA LEU A 366 23.65 3.10 11.16
C LEU A 366 22.74 2.71 9.99
N PHE A 367 22.94 3.34 8.84
CA PHE A 367 22.20 3.05 7.61
C PHE A 367 23.14 2.84 6.43
N VAL A 368 22.86 1.82 5.59
CA VAL A 368 23.60 1.56 4.35
C VAL A 368 22.89 2.23 3.17
N GLY A 369 23.47 3.31 2.65
CA GLY A 369 22.92 4.03 1.50
C GLY A 369 21.67 4.89 1.80
N TYR A 370 21.00 5.31 0.73
CA TYR A 370 19.92 6.31 0.76
C TYR A 370 18.54 5.74 0.36
N ASN A 371 18.45 4.44 0.12
CA ASN A 371 17.21 3.79 -0.32
C ASN A 371 16.22 3.63 0.85
N LYS A 372 14.93 3.43 0.54
CA LYS A 372 13.89 3.28 1.57
C LYS A 372 13.93 1.93 2.27
N ASP A 373 14.34 0.87 1.56
CA ASP A 373 14.49 -0.50 2.07
C ASP A 373 15.96 -0.79 2.39
N ARG A 374 16.59 0.13 3.13
CA ARG A 374 18.03 0.08 3.41
C ARG A 374 18.32 -0.74 4.65
N GLU A 375 19.40 -1.52 4.59
CA GLU A 375 19.99 -2.18 5.75
C GLU A 375 20.27 -1.13 6.84
N SER A 376 19.88 -1.46 8.06
CA SER A 376 20.06 -0.59 9.21
C SER A 376 20.38 -1.37 10.46
N ALA A 377 21.11 -0.73 11.38
CA ALA A 377 21.39 -1.31 12.68
C ALA A 377 21.41 -0.24 13.76
N LEU A 378 20.96 -0.60 14.94
CA LEU A 378 21.12 0.17 16.16
C LEU A 378 22.25 -0.46 16.98
N VAL A 379 23.30 0.29 17.24
CA VAL A 379 24.50 -0.19 17.94
C VAL A 379 24.73 0.68 19.16
N GLN A 380 24.93 0.07 20.32
CA GLN A 380 25.23 0.78 21.56
C GLN A 380 26.58 1.49 21.47
N VAL A 381 26.69 2.68 22.05
CA VAL A 381 27.97 3.38 22.24
C VAL A 381 28.42 3.18 23.68
N THR A 382 29.60 2.61 23.87
CA THR A 382 30.18 2.39 25.21
C THR A 382 31.02 3.56 25.66
N ASP A 383 31.71 4.21 24.73
CA ASP A 383 32.57 5.36 25.03
C ASP A 383 32.67 6.28 23.80
N THR A 384 33.00 7.55 24.03
CA THR A 384 33.24 8.53 22.97
C THR A 384 34.45 9.37 23.29
N THR A 385 35.45 9.31 22.41
CA THR A 385 36.71 10.05 22.55
C THR A 385 36.86 11.04 21.38
N TYR A 386 37.75 12.01 21.55
CA TYR A 386 38.05 13.02 20.54
C TYR A 386 39.56 13.18 20.41
N ASN A 387 40.08 12.91 19.22
CA ASN A 387 41.50 13.01 18.88
C ASN A 387 41.66 13.78 17.57
N ASP A 388 42.40 14.89 17.62
CA ASP A 388 42.86 15.64 16.44
C ASP A 388 41.80 15.88 15.34
N GLY A 389 40.63 16.40 15.72
CA GLY A 389 39.53 16.69 14.77
C GLY A 389 38.65 15.49 14.43
N ILE A 390 38.89 14.31 15.02
CA ILE A 390 38.14 13.07 14.80
C ILE A 390 37.45 12.65 16.09
N VAL A 391 36.15 12.37 16.00
CA VAL A 391 35.36 11.73 17.07
C VAL A 391 35.39 10.23 16.87
N GLU A 392 35.75 9.49 17.91
CA GLU A 392 35.75 8.04 17.91
C GLU A 392 34.60 7.54 18.79
N TYR A 393 33.72 6.74 18.21
CA TYR A 393 32.63 6.07 18.92
C TYR A 393 33.00 4.61 19.13
N HIS A 394 33.20 4.21 20.39
CA HIS A 394 33.42 2.82 20.75
C HIS A 394 32.08 2.08 20.74
N LEU A 395 31.97 1.07 19.89
CA LEU A 395 30.75 0.32 19.62
C LEU A 395 30.67 -0.90 20.54
N GLY A 396 29.52 -1.04 21.19
CA GLY A 396 29.16 -2.16 22.05
C GLY A 396 28.24 -3.16 21.36
N LEU A 397 27.15 -3.53 22.04
CA LEU A 397 26.20 -4.51 21.56
C LEU A 397 25.35 -3.97 20.40
N ILE A 398 25.02 -4.85 19.46
CA ILE A 398 24.03 -4.58 18.41
C ILE A 398 22.64 -4.78 19.05
N LEU A 399 21.92 -3.67 19.25
CA LEU A 399 20.61 -3.63 19.89
C LEU A 399 19.49 -4.02 18.93
N GLU A 400 19.67 -3.70 17.65
CA GLU A 400 18.70 -4.00 16.60
C GLU A 400 19.40 -4.11 15.25
N LYS A 401 18.93 -5.01 14.38
CA LYS A 401 19.34 -5.07 12.98
C LYS A 401 18.13 -5.26 12.07
N THR A 402 18.18 -4.59 10.93
CA THR A 402 17.24 -4.74 9.83
C THR A 402 18.09 -5.01 8.60
N VAL A 403 18.02 -6.23 8.07
CA VAL A 403 18.76 -6.68 6.89
C VAL A 403 17.81 -6.81 5.72
#